data_AF-A0A6H1P0V4-F1
#
_entry.id   AF-A0A6H1P0V4-F1
#
_cell.length_a   1.000
_cell.length_b   1.000
_cell.length_c   1.000
_cell.angle_alpha   90.00
_cell.angle_beta   90.00
_cell.angle_gamma   90.00
#
_symmetry.space_group_name_H-M   'P 1'
#
loop_
_entity.id
_entity.type
_entity.pdbx_description
1 polymer ?
#
loop_
_entity_poly.entity_id
_entity_poly.type
_entity_poly.pdbx_seq_one_letter_code
_entity_poly.pdbx_strand_id
1 'polypeptide(L)'
;MLHLIQDLFDKRVNQFVSDKRKHKVFFPKAEIKQSVLSKRSAEIVKVKAAGRIIERNEEDEFQTVKYHAHYQYLIKQKGILYMEEEVEERLAKFYKEALVMDEEINPYDHHEPYQVPITQSLEDSDERLSFQYNRLKAVQYAERWWNSYNPAYKKFENDCTNFISQCLHTGEAPMRGYPNRGKGWWLQNKNWSYSWAVAHSFKLYFAHSKSGLRAREVSSPDQLLLGDVICYDFEGDGRFNHNTIVTGKDAHGMPLVNAHTYNSRMRYWAYEDSSAYTPKIKYKFYTILG
;
A
#
# COMPACT_ATOMS: atom_id res chain seq x y z
N MET A 1 -16.06 6.87 -26.91
CA MET A 1 -15.74 6.30 -25.59
C MET A 1 -14.23 6.22 -25.29
N LEU A 2 -13.43 5.30 -25.87
CA LEU A 2 -12.01 5.13 -25.46
C LEU A 2 -11.16 6.39 -25.63
N HIS A 3 -11.40 7.17 -26.69
CA HIS A 3 -10.73 8.45 -26.89
C HIS A 3 -11.07 9.49 -25.81
N LEU A 4 -12.26 9.41 -25.18
CA LEU A 4 -12.65 10.30 -24.08
C LEU A 4 -11.92 9.94 -22.79
N ILE A 5 -11.72 8.64 -22.52
CA ILE A 5 -10.90 8.18 -21.39
C ILE A 5 -9.45 8.62 -21.61
N GLN A 6 -8.92 8.46 -22.84
CA GLN A 6 -7.57 8.90 -23.16
C GLN A 6 -7.40 10.42 -22.97
N ASP A 7 -8.33 11.23 -23.49
CA ASP A 7 -8.31 12.69 -23.32
C ASP A 7 -8.41 13.09 -21.83
N LEU A 8 -9.23 12.41 -21.03
CA LEU A 8 -9.29 12.61 -19.57
C LEU A 8 -7.94 12.30 -18.90
N PHE A 9 -7.31 11.18 -19.28
CA PHE A 9 -5.99 10.79 -18.77
C PHE A 9 -4.94 11.84 -19.08
N ASP A 10 -4.86 12.28 -20.33
CA ASP A 10 -3.88 13.29 -20.77
C ASP A 10 -4.08 14.60 -19.99
N LYS A 11 -5.33 15.02 -19.78
CA LYS A 11 -5.67 16.19 -18.97
C LYS A 11 -5.26 16.03 -17.50
N ARG A 12 -5.40 14.85 -16.90
CA ARG A 12 -4.97 14.57 -15.51
C ARG A 12 -3.44 14.53 -15.38
N VAL A 13 -2.76 13.82 -16.27
CA VAL A 13 -1.29 13.75 -16.31
C VAL A 13 -0.69 15.14 -16.38
N ASN A 14 -1.26 16.01 -17.22
CA ASN A 14 -0.81 17.40 -17.34
C ASN A 14 -0.97 18.22 -16.05
N GLN A 15 -1.93 17.91 -15.18
CA GLN A 15 -2.11 18.65 -13.92
C GLN A 15 -0.99 18.41 -12.92
N PHE A 16 -0.37 17.22 -12.92
CA PHE A 16 0.75 16.93 -12.03
C PHE A 16 2.02 17.73 -12.32
N VAL A 17 2.15 18.32 -13.51
CA VAL A 17 3.35 19.05 -13.96
C VAL A 17 3.12 20.50 -14.38
N SER A 18 1.86 20.95 -14.52
CA SER A 18 1.56 22.30 -15.01
C SER A 18 0.99 23.24 -13.94
N ASP A 19 1.68 24.36 -13.71
CA ASP A 19 1.22 25.46 -12.84
C ASP A 19 0.17 26.37 -13.50
N LYS A 20 -0.14 26.17 -14.78
CA LYS A 20 -0.92 27.13 -15.57
C LYS A 20 -2.43 26.89 -15.47
N ARG A 21 -3.13 27.85 -14.87
CA ARG A 21 -4.59 27.96 -14.65
C ARG A 21 -5.49 28.01 -15.91
N LYS A 22 -5.15 27.37 -17.03
CA LYS A 22 -6.05 27.31 -18.20
C LYS A 22 -6.77 25.97 -18.21
N HIS A 23 -8.05 25.99 -17.85
CA HIS A 23 -9.00 24.86 -17.82
C HIS A 23 -8.47 23.60 -17.12
N LYS A 24 -8.24 23.68 -15.80
CA LYS A 24 -8.00 22.47 -14.99
C LYS A 24 -9.29 21.63 -14.94
N VAL A 25 -9.21 20.39 -15.39
CA VAL A 25 -10.20 19.36 -15.01
C VAL A 25 -10.16 19.24 -13.49
N PHE A 26 -11.30 19.11 -12.82
CA PHE A 26 -11.29 18.91 -11.36
C PHE A 26 -10.61 17.56 -11.02
N PHE A 27 -9.39 17.62 -10.50
CA PHE A 27 -8.64 16.43 -10.07
C PHE A 27 -7.81 16.74 -8.81
N PRO A 28 -8.48 16.82 -7.63
CA PRO A 28 -7.84 17.25 -6.37
C PRO A 28 -6.61 16.44 -5.98
N LYS A 29 -6.55 15.16 -6.37
CA LYS A 29 -5.41 14.28 -6.10
C LYS A 29 -4.08 14.85 -6.59
N ALA A 30 -4.05 15.46 -7.79
CA ALA A 30 -2.84 16.07 -8.31
C ALA A 30 -2.38 17.24 -7.44
N GLU A 31 -3.32 18.10 -7.02
CA GLU A 31 -3.03 19.26 -6.18
C GLU A 31 -2.55 18.86 -4.78
N ILE A 32 -3.17 17.83 -4.18
CA ILE A 32 -2.75 17.27 -2.88
C ILE A 32 -1.35 16.68 -2.99
N LYS A 33 -1.08 15.83 -4.01
CA LYS A 33 0.24 15.22 -4.20
C LYS A 33 1.33 16.28 -4.39
N GLN A 34 1.09 17.28 -5.23
CA GLN A 34 2.00 18.42 -5.43
C GLN A 34 2.25 19.20 -4.13
N SER A 35 1.20 19.46 -3.35
CA SER A 35 1.30 20.16 -2.07
C SER A 35 2.15 19.38 -1.05
N VAL A 36 1.89 18.06 -0.90
CA VAL A 36 2.65 17.19 0.01
C VAL A 36 4.12 17.08 -0.40
N LEU A 37 4.40 16.97 -1.70
CA LEU A 37 5.77 17.00 -2.24
C LEU A 37 6.47 18.33 -1.94
N SER A 38 5.79 19.45 -2.17
CA SER A 38 6.35 20.79 -1.97
C SER A 38 6.74 21.02 -0.50
N LYS A 39 5.93 20.54 0.46
CA LYS A 39 6.26 20.61 1.91
C LYS A 39 7.60 19.97 2.26
N ARG A 40 8.06 18.99 1.48
CA ARG A 40 9.32 18.27 1.67
C ARG A 40 10.38 18.60 0.61
N SER A 41 10.28 19.78 0.00
CA SER A 41 11.23 20.27 -1.02
C SER A 41 11.41 19.29 -2.19
N ALA A 42 10.33 18.61 -2.57
CA ALA A 42 10.27 17.69 -3.68
C ALA A 42 9.29 18.21 -4.75
N GLU A 43 9.53 17.86 -6.00
CA GLU A 43 8.67 18.23 -7.13
C GLU A 43 8.53 17.07 -8.12
N ILE A 44 7.39 16.99 -8.80
CA ILE A 44 7.19 16.06 -9.92
C ILE A 44 7.74 16.73 -11.18
N VAL A 45 8.82 16.21 -11.74
CA VAL A 45 9.41 16.78 -12.97
C VAL A 45 8.87 16.13 -14.23
N LYS A 46 8.31 14.92 -14.12
CA LYS A 46 7.67 14.21 -15.24
C LYS A 46 6.68 13.19 -14.73
N VAL A 47 5.58 13.03 -15.46
CA VAL A 47 4.60 11.97 -15.23
C VAL A 47 4.38 11.16 -16.50
N LYS A 48 4.22 9.86 -16.33
CA LYS A 48 3.62 8.98 -17.33
C LYS A 48 2.40 8.31 -16.71
N ALA A 49 1.37 8.07 -17.51
CA ALA A 49 0.25 7.23 -17.10
C ALA A 49 -0.10 6.23 -18.20
N ALA A 50 -0.60 5.07 -17.81
CA ALA A 50 -1.14 4.06 -18.72
C ALA A 50 -2.46 3.51 -18.17
N GLY A 51 -3.47 3.42 -19.04
CA GLY A 51 -4.77 2.83 -18.74
C GLY A 51 -4.85 1.38 -19.20
N ARG A 52 -5.43 0.49 -18.39
CA ARG A 52 -5.76 -0.88 -18.78
C ARG A 52 -7.19 -1.23 -18.38
N ILE A 53 -8.04 -1.53 -19.36
CA ILE A 53 -9.43 -1.93 -19.10
C ILE A 53 -9.46 -3.31 -18.44
N ILE A 54 -10.29 -3.41 -17.40
CA ILE A 54 -10.54 -4.63 -16.63
C ILE A 54 -11.88 -5.22 -17.04
N GLU A 55 -12.91 -4.38 -17.12
CA GLU A 55 -14.29 -4.80 -17.33
C GLU A 55 -15.06 -3.72 -18.10
N ARG A 56 -16.05 -4.14 -18.89
CA ARG A 56 -16.98 -3.27 -19.59
C ARG A 56 -18.38 -3.84 -19.44
N ASN A 57 -19.32 -3.03 -18.97
CA ASN A 57 -20.72 -3.39 -18.90
C ASN A 57 -21.57 -2.34 -19.63
N GLU A 58 -22.70 -2.76 -20.16
CA GLU A 58 -23.66 -1.92 -20.88
C GLU A 58 -25.05 -2.27 -20.36
N GLU A 59 -25.75 -1.24 -19.86
CA GLU A 59 -27.11 -1.35 -19.31
C GLU A 59 -27.92 -0.15 -19.82
N ASP A 60 -28.97 -0.43 -20.60
CA ASP A 60 -29.83 0.57 -21.23
C ASP A 60 -29.06 1.63 -22.04
N GLU A 61 -29.14 2.90 -21.64
CA GLU A 61 -28.42 4.02 -22.25
C GLU A 61 -27.05 4.31 -21.58
N PHE A 62 -26.66 3.50 -20.59
CA PHE A 62 -25.43 3.64 -19.82
C PHE A 62 -24.39 2.59 -20.20
N GLN A 63 -23.14 3.04 -20.26
CA GLN A 63 -21.98 2.17 -20.42
C GLN A 63 -21.02 2.42 -19.27
N THR A 64 -20.52 1.35 -18.65
CA THR A 64 -19.50 1.45 -17.59
C THR A 64 -18.21 0.79 -18.02
N VAL A 65 -17.08 1.41 -17.66
CA VAL A 65 -15.75 0.88 -17.91
C VAL A 65 -14.98 0.90 -16.62
N LYS A 66 -14.60 -0.29 -16.15
CA LYS A 66 -13.69 -0.46 -15.03
C LYS A 66 -12.28 -0.62 -15.57
N TYR A 67 -11.32 0.14 -15.05
CA TYR A 67 -9.96 0.15 -15.58
C TYR A 67 -8.92 0.43 -14.50
N HIS A 68 -7.68 -0.03 -14.73
CA HIS A 68 -6.52 0.38 -13.95
C HIS A 68 -5.88 1.61 -14.56
N ALA A 69 -5.56 2.61 -13.73
CA ALA A 69 -4.70 3.74 -14.07
C ALA A 69 -3.34 3.55 -13.39
N HIS A 70 -2.29 3.28 -14.16
CA HIS A 70 -0.93 3.16 -13.64
C HIS A 70 -0.19 4.48 -13.85
N TYR A 71 0.19 5.17 -12.78
CA TYR A 71 0.96 6.40 -12.81
C TYR A 71 2.41 6.15 -12.42
N GLN A 72 3.32 6.84 -13.10
CA GLN A 72 4.75 6.86 -12.82
C GLN A 72 5.20 8.31 -12.67
N TYR A 73 5.62 8.67 -11.47
CA TYR A 73 6.05 10.01 -11.10
C TYR A 73 7.57 10.05 -10.98
N LEU A 74 8.24 10.78 -11.87
CA LEU A 74 9.65 11.11 -11.69
C LEU A 74 9.73 12.30 -10.74
N ILE A 75 10.18 12.04 -9.52
CA ILE A 75 10.25 13.01 -8.44
C ILE A 75 11.70 13.46 -8.28
N LYS A 76 11.89 14.78 -8.17
CA LYS A 76 13.17 15.41 -7.84
C LYS A 76 13.12 15.97 -6.43
N GLN A 77 14.13 15.68 -5.62
CA GLN A 77 14.27 16.20 -4.26
C GLN A 77 15.75 16.38 -3.94
N LYS A 78 16.18 17.60 -3.60
CA LYS A 78 17.60 17.94 -3.32
C LYS A 78 18.62 17.41 -4.35
N GLY A 79 18.25 17.43 -5.63
CA GLY A 79 19.12 16.96 -6.73
C GLY A 79 19.10 15.45 -6.97
N ILE A 80 18.44 14.66 -6.11
CA ILE A 80 18.20 13.24 -6.31
C ILE A 80 16.90 13.06 -7.10
N LEU A 81 16.92 12.12 -8.04
CA LEU A 81 15.75 11.68 -8.79
C LEU A 81 15.37 10.27 -8.36
N TYR A 82 14.08 10.03 -8.17
CA TYR A 82 13.53 8.69 -7.97
C TYR A 82 12.16 8.54 -8.64
N MET A 83 11.77 7.29 -8.90
CA MET A 83 10.48 6.97 -9.51
C MET A 83 9.54 6.43 -8.44
N GLU A 84 8.43 7.12 -8.23
CA GLU A 84 7.27 6.63 -7.47
C GLU A 84 6.22 6.11 -8.46
N GLU A 85 5.59 4.99 -8.14
CA GLU A 85 4.55 4.40 -8.99
C GLU A 85 3.32 4.03 -8.16
N GLU A 86 2.13 4.20 -8.75
CA GLU A 86 0.87 3.77 -8.13
C GLU A 86 -0.11 3.25 -9.18
N VAL A 87 -0.94 2.27 -8.80
CA VAL A 87 -2.02 1.74 -9.64
C VAL A 87 -3.35 1.99 -8.96
N GLU A 88 -4.21 2.76 -9.62
CA GLU A 88 -5.59 3.00 -9.19
C GLU A 88 -6.54 2.08 -9.93
N GLU A 89 -7.60 1.63 -9.26
CA GLU A 89 -8.77 1.07 -9.90
C GLU A 89 -9.83 2.17 -10.04
N ARG A 90 -10.42 2.31 -11.23
CA ARG A 90 -11.35 3.41 -11.54
C ARG A 90 -12.57 2.93 -12.29
N LEU A 91 -13.67 3.64 -12.11
CA LEU A 91 -14.94 3.41 -12.80
C LEU A 91 -15.35 4.66 -13.59
N ALA A 92 -15.39 4.53 -14.91
CA ALA A 92 -15.97 5.53 -15.80
C ALA A 92 -17.40 5.14 -16.17
N LYS A 93 -18.33 6.09 -16.14
CA LYS A 93 -19.70 5.93 -16.69
C LYS A 93 -19.93 6.88 -17.85
N PHE A 94 -20.58 6.36 -18.87
CA PHE A 94 -20.96 7.08 -20.08
C PHE A 94 -22.49 7.04 -20.23
N TYR A 95 -23.05 8.15 -20.71
CA TYR A 95 -24.44 8.27 -21.09
C TYR A 95 -24.51 8.89 -22.48
N LYS A 96 -25.14 8.21 -23.45
CA LYS A 96 -25.22 8.66 -24.85
C LYS A 96 -23.85 9.09 -25.40
N GLU A 97 -22.85 8.23 -25.20
CA GLU A 97 -21.44 8.41 -25.59
C GLU A 97 -20.67 9.55 -24.90
N ALA A 98 -21.31 10.33 -24.02
CA ALA A 98 -20.64 11.36 -23.22
C ALA A 98 -20.11 10.76 -21.90
N LEU A 99 -18.89 11.12 -21.50
CA LEU A 99 -18.35 10.78 -20.18
C LEU A 99 -19.10 11.61 -19.12
N VAL A 100 -19.83 10.95 -18.23
CA VAL A 100 -20.62 11.62 -17.18
C VAL A 100 -20.03 11.47 -15.78
N MET A 101 -19.19 10.44 -15.57
CA MET A 101 -18.57 10.16 -14.27
C MET A 101 -17.24 9.45 -14.48
N ASP A 102 -16.26 9.79 -13.66
CA ASP A 102 -15.02 9.01 -13.54
C ASP A 102 -14.47 9.11 -12.12
N GLU A 103 -14.54 8.01 -11.39
CA GLU A 103 -14.22 7.96 -9.97
C GLU A 103 -13.17 6.89 -9.66
N GLU A 104 -12.37 7.16 -8.64
CA GLU A 104 -11.47 6.16 -8.07
C GLU A 104 -12.30 5.21 -7.21
N ILE A 105 -12.10 3.91 -7.37
CA ILE A 105 -12.67 2.91 -6.48
C ILE A 105 -11.72 2.82 -5.28
N ASN A 106 -12.15 3.33 -4.13
CA ASN A 106 -11.38 3.23 -2.89
C ASN A 106 -11.58 1.84 -2.26
N PRO A 107 -10.54 0.98 -2.21
CA PRO A 107 -10.68 -0.36 -1.64
C PRO A 107 -10.93 -0.35 -0.12
N TYR A 108 -10.75 0.80 0.54
CA TYR A 108 -10.96 0.96 1.98
C TYR A 108 -12.40 1.39 2.33
N ASP A 109 -13.22 1.83 1.38
CA ASP A 109 -14.62 2.25 1.68
C ASP A 109 -15.53 1.07 2.06
N HIS A 110 -15.18 -0.15 1.64
CA HIS A 110 -15.92 -1.37 1.98
C HIS A 110 -15.33 -2.07 3.20
N HIS A 111 -15.50 -1.47 4.36
CA HIS A 111 -15.24 -2.16 5.62
C HIS A 111 -16.40 -3.09 5.98
N GLU A 112 -16.41 -4.31 5.43
CA GLU A 112 -17.08 -5.39 6.16
C GLU A 112 -16.35 -5.57 7.49
N PRO A 113 -17.03 -5.46 8.65
CA PRO A 113 -16.39 -5.65 9.93
C PRO A 113 -15.98 -7.12 10.04
N TYR A 114 -14.74 -7.44 9.66
CA TYR A 114 -14.14 -8.72 9.99
C TYR A 114 -14.08 -8.79 11.52
N GLN A 115 -15.01 -9.54 12.11
CA GLN A 115 -15.02 -9.82 13.54
C GLN A 115 -13.86 -10.77 13.82
N VAL A 116 -12.78 -10.23 14.38
CA VAL A 116 -11.75 -11.07 14.99
C VAL A 116 -12.27 -11.43 16.38
N PRO A 117 -12.43 -12.72 16.71
CA PRO A 117 -12.75 -13.12 18.08
C PRO A 117 -11.69 -12.55 19.04
N ILE A 118 -12.12 -11.71 19.97
CA ILE A 118 -11.29 -11.15 21.04
C ILE A 118 -11.05 -12.26 22.06
N THR A 119 -10.18 -13.21 21.74
CA THR A 119 -9.59 -14.13 22.72
C THR A 119 -8.20 -14.52 22.25
N GLN A 120 -7.18 -13.74 22.63
CA GLN A 120 -5.80 -14.20 22.52
C GLN A 120 -5.03 -13.84 23.78
N SER A 121 -5.03 -14.76 24.74
CA SER A 121 -3.91 -14.94 25.64
C SER A 121 -2.70 -15.38 24.82
N LEU A 122 -1.87 -14.40 24.42
CA LEU A 122 -0.59 -14.63 23.75
C LEU A 122 0.48 -15.02 24.78
N GLU A 123 0.26 -16.14 25.46
CA GLU A 123 1.32 -16.83 26.18
C GLU A 123 1.99 -17.81 25.20
N ASP A 124 3.03 -17.32 24.52
CA ASP A 124 3.94 -18.14 23.73
C ASP A 124 5.09 -18.60 24.63
N SER A 125 5.06 -19.87 25.04
CA SER A 125 6.13 -20.55 25.79
C SER A 125 7.13 -21.23 24.85
N ASP A 126 7.56 -20.55 23.79
CA ASP A 126 8.35 -21.16 22.72
C ASP A 126 9.83 -20.75 22.81
N GLU A 127 10.73 -21.71 22.54
CA GLU A 127 12.18 -21.52 22.55
C GLU A 127 12.59 -20.38 21.59
N ARG A 128 13.64 -19.64 21.94
CA ARG A 128 14.16 -18.56 21.10
C ARG A 128 14.79 -19.15 19.83
N LEU A 129 14.01 -19.20 18.75
CA LEU A 129 14.53 -19.44 17.41
C LEU A 129 15.47 -18.29 17.02
N SER A 130 16.77 -18.56 16.88
CA SER A 130 17.69 -17.61 16.25
C SER A 130 17.50 -17.67 14.75
N PHE A 131 17.23 -16.53 14.12
CA PHE A 131 17.22 -16.38 12.68
C PHE A 131 17.95 -15.08 12.32
N GLN A 132 18.44 -15.01 11.08
CA GLN A 132 19.00 -13.79 10.53
C GLN A 132 18.01 -13.20 9.53
N TYR A 133 17.59 -11.95 9.75
CA TYR A 133 16.63 -11.33 8.85
C TYR A 133 17.33 -10.75 7.61
N ASN A 134 17.08 -11.35 6.44
CA ASN A 134 17.64 -10.88 5.19
C ASN A 134 16.81 -9.72 4.60
N ARG A 135 17.11 -8.51 5.07
CA ARG A 135 16.48 -7.26 4.62
C ARG A 135 16.53 -7.07 3.11
N LEU A 136 17.67 -7.39 2.48
CA LEU A 136 17.83 -7.24 1.04
C LEU A 136 16.86 -8.13 0.25
N LYS A 137 16.72 -9.41 0.65
CA LYS A 137 15.76 -10.32 0.02
C LYS A 137 14.31 -9.85 0.19
N ALA A 138 13.95 -9.33 1.37
CA ALA A 138 12.62 -8.79 1.60
C ALA A 138 12.32 -7.58 0.70
N VAL A 139 13.28 -6.66 0.55
CA VAL A 139 13.16 -5.51 -0.34
C VAL A 139 13.10 -5.93 -1.82
N GLN A 140 13.96 -6.85 -2.25
CA GLN A 140 13.94 -7.37 -3.62
C GLN A 140 12.61 -8.04 -3.96
N TYR A 141 12.02 -8.76 -3.00
CA TYR A 141 10.69 -9.31 -3.16
C TYR A 141 9.63 -8.22 -3.31
N ALA A 142 9.67 -7.21 -2.43
CA ALA A 142 8.75 -6.08 -2.48
C ALA A 142 8.85 -5.30 -3.78
N GLU A 143 10.06 -5.11 -4.32
CA GLU A 143 10.32 -4.47 -5.61
C GLU A 143 9.85 -5.32 -6.79
N ARG A 144 9.94 -6.65 -6.69
CA ARG A 144 9.50 -7.56 -7.76
C ARG A 144 7.98 -7.61 -7.87
N TRP A 145 7.28 -7.63 -6.73
CA TRP A 145 5.86 -7.95 -6.67
C TRP A 145 4.97 -6.75 -6.37
N TRP A 146 5.48 -5.53 -6.20
CA TRP A 146 4.69 -4.34 -5.78
C TRP A 146 3.37 -4.10 -6.53
N ASN A 147 3.26 -4.47 -7.82
CA ASN A 147 2.05 -4.34 -8.64
C ASN A 147 1.52 -5.66 -9.22
N SER A 148 1.97 -6.80 -8.71
CA SER A 148 1.57 -8.12 -9.21
C SER A 148 1.52 -9.17 -8.08
N TYR A 149 0.88 -10.30 -8.33
CA TYR A 149 0.71 -11.33 -7.29
C TYR A 149 1.64 -12.50 -7.55
N ASN A 150 2.39 -12.92 -6.53
CA ASN A 150 3.21 -14.11 -6.62
C ASN A 150 2.33 -15.37 -6.66
N PRO A 151 2.35 -16.17 -7.75
CA PRO A 151 1.48 -17.33 -7.90
C PRO A 151 1.75 -18.45 -6.88
N ALA A 152 2.89 -18.42 -6.17
CA ALA A 152 3.18 -19.36 -5.10
C ALA A 152 2.29 -19.16 -3.85
N TYR A 153 1.62 -18.00 -3.72
CA TYR A 153 0.80 -17.66 -2.57
C TYR A 153 -0.67 -17.49 -2.93
N LYS A 154 -1.53 -17.60 -1.92
CA LYS A 154 -2.95 -17.28 -2.06
C LYS A 154 -3.11 -15.78 -2.31
N LYS A 155 -3.93 -15.43 -3.30
CA LYS A 155 -4.39 -14.06 -3.55
C LYS A 155 -5.54 -13.71 -2.59
N PHE A 156 -5.46 -12.54 -1.98
CA PHE A 156 -6.54 -11.93 -1.20
C PHE A 156 -7.06 -10.68 -1.92
N GLU A 157 -8.27 -10.27 -1.59
CA GLU A 157 -8.82 -8.98 -2.03
C GLU A 157 -8.13 -7.83 -1.29
N ASN A 158 -8.15 -7.87 0.04
CA ASN A 158 -7.32 -7.04 0.91
C ASN A 158 -5.98 -7.73 1.18
N ASP A 159 -4.96 -7.38 0.41
CA ASP A 159 -3.71 -8.12 0.30
C ASP A 159 -2.52 -7.48 1.03
N CYS A 160 -2.68 -6.28 1.61
CA CYS A 160 -1.60 -5.53 2.24
C CYS A 160 -0.74 -6.40 3.17
N THR A 161 -1.34 -7.08 4.14
CA THR A 161 -0.62 -7.87 5.14
C THR A 161 -0.07 -9.17 4.59
N ASN A 162 -0.80 -9.81 3.66
CA ASN A 162 -0.30 -11.01 3.00
C ASN A 162 0.94 -10.70 2.15
N PHE A 163 0.96 -9.57 1.42
CA PHE A 163 2.14 -9.09 0.71
C PHE A 163 3.31 -8.81 1.66
N ILE A 164 3.09 -8.09 2.77
CA ILE A 164 4.16 -7.84 3.75
C ILE A 164 4.67 -9.15 4.34
N SER A 165 3.78 -10.10 4.67
CA SER A 165 4.17 -11.41 5.18
C SER A 165 5.03 -12.19 4.19
N GLN A 166 4.70 -12.15 2.90
CA GLN A 166 5.54 -12.76 1.86
C GLN A 166 6.93 -12.11 1.77
N CYS A 167 7.01 -10.78 1.91
CA CYS A 167 8.29 -10.07 1.94
C CYS A 167 9.15 -10.54 3.13
N LEU A 168 8.56 -10.58 4.34
CA LEU A 168 9.27 -11.01 5.54
C LEU A 168 9.67 -12.49 5.49
N HIS A 169 8.80 -13.35 4.96
CA HIS A 169 9.12 -14.76 4.79
C HIS A 169 10.26 -14.97 3.80
N THR A 170 10.27 -14.23 2.69
CA THR A 170 11.39 -14.23 1.72
C THR A 170 12.67 -13.67 2.35
N GLY A 171 12.53 -12.76 3.30
CA GLY A 171 13.61 -12.31 4.20
C GLY A 171 14.02 -13.31 5.28
N GLU A 172 13.60 -14.58 5.16
CA GLU A 172 13.99 -15.69 6.05
C GLU A 172 13.43 -15.58 7.48
N ALA A 173 12.37 -14.79 7.69
CA ALA A 173 11.66 -14.78 8.96
C ALA A 173 10.99 -16.15 9.22
N PRO A 174 11.20 -16.77 10.39
CA PRO A 174 10.66 -18.10 10.69
C PRO A 174 9.17 -18.01 11.01
N MET A 175 8.41 -18.91 10.38
CA MET A 175 6.99 -19.11 10.70
C MET A 175 6.84 -19.99 11.94
N ARG A 176 5.80 -19.74 12.75
CA ARG A 176 5.48 -20.54 13.95
C ARG A 176 4.02 -20.41 14.35
N GLY A 177 3.53 -21.29 15.21
CA GLY A 177 2.16 -21.26 15.78
C GLY A 177 1.11 -22.07 15.01
N TYR A 178 1.50 -22.78 13.96
CA TYR A 178 0.65 -23.75 13.26
C TYR A 178 0.17 -24.86 14.23
N PRO A 179 -1.08 -25.36 14.12
CA PRO A 179 -2.12 -25.01 13.15
C PRO A 179 -3.14 -23.97 13.62
N ASN A 180 -2.94 -23.34 14.79
CA ASN A 180 -3.92 -22.43 15.34
C ASN A 180 -3.90 -21.08 14.62
N ARG A 181 -5.01 -20.70 13.97
CA ARG A 181 -5.10 -19.46 13.20
C ARG A 181 -4.97 -18.21 14.07
N GLY A 182 -5.29 -18.32 15.36
CA GLY A 182 -5.12 -17.27 16.35
C GLY A 182 -3.75 -17.23 17.03
N LYS A 183 -2.78 -18.05 16.63
CA LYS A 183 -1.44 -18.04 17.23
C LYS A 183 -0.34 -17.94 16.19
N GLY A 184 0.74 -17.29 16.59
CA GLY A 184 1.96 -17.16 15.81
C GLY A 184 1.79 -16.34 14.53
N TRP A 185 2.64 -16.64 13.55
CA TRP A 185 2.66 -16.04 12.22
C TRP A 185 3.12 -17.12 11.24
N TRP A 186 2.21 -17.55 10.36
CA TRP A 186 2.42 -18.70 9.48
C TRP A 186 1.41 -18.76 8.33
N LEU A 187 1.84 -19.38 7.23
CA LEU A 187 1.04 -19.88 6.11
C LEU A 187 1.53 -21.28 5.74
N GLN A 188 0.64 -22.28 5.77
CA GLN A 188 0.98 -23.68 5.53
C GLN A 188 -0.24 -24.43 4.99
N ASN A 189 -0.03 -25.30 3.99
CA ASN A 189 -1.09 -26.15 3.41
C ASN A 189 -2.35 -25.37 2.99
N LYS A 190 -2.18 -24.20 2.36
CA LYS A 190 -3.26 -23.28 1.97
C LYS A 190 -4.12 -22.77 3.15
N ASN A 191 -3.64 -22.90 4.39
CA ASN A 191 -4.21 -22.29 5.59
C ASN A 191 -3.24 -21.24 6.15
N TRP A 192 -3.73 -20.33 7.00
CA TRP A 192 -2.93 -19.21 7.51
C TRP A 192 -3.44 -18.70 8.87
N SER A 193 -2.50 -18.18 9.65
CA SER A 193 -2.77 -17.35 10.84
C SER A 193 -3.42 -16.01 10.49
N TYR A 194 -4.20 -15.43 11.40
CA TYR A 194 -4.76 -14.10 11.19
C TYR A 194 -3.66 -13.04 11.03
N SER A 195 -2.58 -13.13 11.79
CA SER A 195 -1.42 -12.25 11.68
C SER A 195 -0.73 -12.32 10.31
N TRP A 196 -0.85 -13.43 9.55
CA TRP A 196 -0.32 -13.51 8.20
C TRP A 196 -1.07 -12.62 7.19
N ALA A 197 -2.38 -12.42 7.38
CA ALA A 197 -3.25 -11.83 6.34
C ALA A 197 -4.08 -10.61 6.80
N VAL A 198 -4.21 -10.33 8.10
CA VAL A 198 -5.07 -9.28 8.65
C VAL A 198 -4.23 -8.21 9.33
N ALA A 199 -4.41 -6.94 8.94
CA ALA A 199 -3.54 -5.85 9.35
C ALA A 199 -3.48 -5.64 10.86
N HIS A 200 -4.65 -5.59 11.52
CA HIS A 200 -4.71 -5.43 12.96
C HIS A 200 -4.08 -6.61 13.71
N SER A 201 -4.35 -7.85 13.28
CA SER A 201 -3.76 -9.05 13.90
C SER A 201 -2.24 -9.09 13.73
N PHE A 202 -1.72 -8.59 12.62
CA PHE A 202 -0.27 -8.49 12.38
C PHE A 202 0.40 -7.47 13.30
N LYS A 203 -0.22 -6.29 13.46
CA LYS A 203 0.23 -5.28 14.43
C LYS A 203 0.24 -5.84 15.86
N LEU A 204 -0.82 -6.56 16.26
CA LEU A 204 -0.87 -7.21 17.59
C LEU A 204 0.24 -8.27 17.72
N TYR A 205 0.48 -9.06 16.68
CA TYR A 205 1.58 -10.01 16.67
C TYR A 205 2.93 -9.34 16.90
N PHE A 206 3.24 -8.23 16.20
CA PHE A 206 4.49 -7.49 16.44
C PHE A 206 4.61 -6.90 17.85
N ALA A 207 3.50 -6.46 18.44
CA ALA A 207 3.50 -5.92 19.80
C ALA A 207 3.80 -6.97 20.88
N HIS A 208 3.54 -8.25 20.60
CA HIS A 208 3.56 -9.30 21.63
C HIS A 208 4.50 -10.47 21.33
N SER A 209 4.99 -10.64 20.11
CA SER A 209 5.86 -11.76 19.72
C SER A 209 7.21 -11.72 20.44
N LYS A 210 7.51 -12.79 21.19
CA LYS A 210 8.77 -12.93 21.96
C LYS A 210 9.78 -13.90 21.33
N SER A 211 9.39 -14.63 20.28
CA SER A 211 10.20 -15.64 19.57
C SER A 211 9.87 -15.64 18.06
N GLY A 212 10.75 -16.21 17.24
CA GLY A 212 10.59 -16.22 15.78
C GLY A 212 10.64 -14.81 15.18
N LEU A 213 9.74 -14.49 14.24
CA LEU A 213 9.60 -13.13 13.72
C LEU A 213 9.28 -12.16 14.87
N ARG A 214 10.19 -11.20 15.08
CA ARG A 214 10.09 -10.18 16.12
C ARG A 214 10.33 -8.81 15.51
N ALA A 215 9.72 -7.81 16.12
CA ALA A 215 9.97 -6.43 15.82
C ALA A 215 10.10 -5.62 17.11
N ARG A 216 10.77 -4.48 17.01
CA ARG A 216 10.80 -3.45 18.06
C ARG A 216 10.08 -2.22 17.52
N GLU A 217 9.16 -1.67 18.32
CA GLU A 217 8.55 -0.39 17.99
C GLU A 217 9.60 0.74 18.12
N VAL A 218 9.66 1.62 17.12
CA VAL A 218 10.51 2.81 17.10
C VAL A 218 9.65 4.07 17.14
N SER A 219 10.20 5.17 17.68
CA SER A 219 9.42 6.37 17.97
C SER A 219 9.14 7.24 16.75
N SER A 220 9.94 7.10 15.69
CA SER A 220 9.89 7.98 14.52
C SER A 220 10.26 7.24 13.23
N PRO A 221 9.71 7.67 12.08
CA PRO A 221 9.88 6.97 10.80
C PRO A 221 11.32 7.00 10.26
N ASP A 222 12.11 8.02 10.62
CA ASP A 222 13.52 8.12 10.25
C ASP A 222 14.38 6.99 10.81
N GLN A 223 13.98 6.40 11.94
CA GLN A 223 14.66 5.26 12.58
C GLN A 223 14.46 3.94 11.82
N LEU A 224 13.51 3.87 10.88
CA LEU A 224 13.25 2.67 10.11
C LEU A 224 14.36 2.41 9.08
N LEU A 225 14.66 1.14 8.88
CA LEU A 225 15.61 0.62 7.91
C LEU A 225 14.88 -0.06 6.75
N LEU A 226 15.60 -0.34 5.66
CA LEU A 226 15.06 -1.13 4.56
C LEU A 226 14.60 -2.51 5.06
N GLY A 227 13.40 -2.94 4.66
CA GLY A 227 12.74 -4.16 5.14
C GLY A 227 11.90 -3.98 6.40
N ASP A 228 11.89 -2.80 7.02
CA ASP A 228 11.03 -2.53 8.17
C ASP A 228 9.58 -2.25 7.78
N VAL A 229 8.67 -2.32 8.75
CA VAL A 229 7.22 -2.26 8.50
C VAL A 229 6.60 -1.04 9.18
N ILE A 230 5.60 -0.45 8.51
CA ILE A 230 4.73 0.57 9.05
C ILE A 230 3.30 0.03 9.05
N CYS A 231 2.60 0.15 10.18
CA CYS A 231 1.18 -0.16 10.30
C CYS A 231 0.39 1.16 10.40
N TYR A 232 -0.76 1.22 9.72
CA TYR A 232 -1.61 2.41 9.62
C TYR A 232 -3.01 2.08 10.17
N ASP A 233 -3.51 2.99 10.99
CA ASP A 233 -4.91 3.08 11.44
C ASP A 233 -5.44 4.39 10.83
N PHE A 234 -6.20 4.28 9.75
CA PHE A 234 -6.58 5.45 8.95
C PHE A 234 -7.57 6.34 9.69
N GLU A 235 -8.52 5.75 10.42
CA GLU A 235 -9.59 6.44 11.13
C GLU A 235 -9.17 6.95 12.52
N GLY A 236 -8.07 6.41 13.06
CA GLY A 236 -7.60 6.67 14.42
C GLY A 236 -8.49 6.05 15.49
N ASP A 237 -9.18 4.94 15.18
CA ASP A 237 -10.14 4.26 16.07
C ASP A 237 -9.50 3.10 16.87
N GLY A 238 -8.20 2.85 16.65
CA GLY A 238 -7.42 1.78 17.27
C GLY A 238 -7.37 0.49 16.45
N ARG A 239 -8.14 0.38 15.37
CA ARG A 239 -8.10 -0.73 14.41
C ARG A 239 -7.13 -0.38 13.30
N PHE A 240 -6.14 -1.25 13.06
CA PHE A 240 -5.14 -1.02 12.02
C PHE A 240 -5.61 -1.69 10.73
N ASN A 241 -5.65 -0.93 9.63
CA ASN A 241 -6.28 -1.31 8.36
C ASN A 241 -5.23 -1.64 7.29
N HIS A 242 -4.03 -1.08 7.39
CA HIS A 242 -3.03 -1.16 6.32
C HIS A 242 -1.61 -1.36 6.84
N ASN A 243 -0.78 -2.00 6.03
CA ASN A 243 0.62 -2.29 6.33
C ASN A 243 1.49 -2.07 5.10
N THR A 244 2.68 -1.50 5.29
CA THR A 244 3.65 -1.24 4.21
C THR A 244 5.06 -1.66 4.62
N ILE A 245 5.93 -1.94 3.65
CA ILE A 245 7.35 -2.24 3.87
C ILE A 245 8.24 -1.13 3.32
N VAL A 246 9.28 -0.75 4.06
CA VAL A 246 10.26 0.25 3.66
C VAL A 246 11.21 -0.34 2.63
N THR A 247 11.23 0.25 1.43
CA THR A 247 12.04 -0.20 0.29
C THR A 247 13.04 0.86 -0.17
N GLY A 248 12.86 2.10 0.26
CA GLY A 248 13.77 3.20 -0.03
C GLY A 248 13.77 4.28 1.04
N LYS A 249 14.59 5.30 0.81
CA LYS A 249 14.70 6.49 1.64
C LYS A 249 14.77 7.71 0.73
N ASP A 250 14.06 8.77 1.10
CA ASP A 250 14.09 10.05 0.39
C ASP A 250 15.37 10.85 0.75
N ALA A 251 15.55 12.04 0.17
CA ALA A 251 16.75 12.85 0.39
C ALA A 251 16.89 13.39 1.82
N HIS A 252 15.86 13.26 2.67
CA HIS A 252 15.87 13.58 4.09
C HIS A 252 16.01 12.35 4.99
N GLY A 253 16.20 11.16 4.41
CA GLY A 253 16.25 9.91 5.17
C GLY A 253 14.88 9.43 5.65
N MET A 254 13.79 9.95 5.08
CA MET A 254 12.43 9.50 5.40
C MET A 254 12.07 8.27 4.56
N PRO A 255 11.32 7.30 5.11
CA PRO A 255 11.01 6.07 4.39
C PRO A 255 10.19 6.29 3.11
N LEU A 256 10.55 5.54 2.07
CA LEU A 256 9.73 5.27 0.89
C LEU A 256 9.29 3.81 0.96
N VAL A 257 8.02 3.55 0.67
CA VAL A 257 7.39 2.26 0.93
C VAL A 257 6.75 1.64 -0.30
N ASN A 258 6.70 0.30 -0.31
CA ASN A 258 5.86 -0.47 -1.23
C ASN A 258 4.67 -1.07 -0.47
N ALA A 259 3.54 -1.21 -1.16
CA ALA A 259 2.30 -1.72 -0.57
C ALA A 259 1.39 -2.39 -1.61
N HIS A 260 0.48 -3.24 -1.11
CA HIS A 260 -0.65 -3.84 -1.85
C HIS A 260 -2.00 -3.28 -1.39
N THR A 261 -3.12 -3.82 -1.90
CA THR A 261 -4.50 -3.30 -1.82
C THR A 261 -4.67 -2.02 -2.64
N TYR A 262 -3.80 -1.04 -2.38
CA TYR A 262 -3.54 0.08 -3.27
C TYR A 262 -2.08 0.00 -3.71
N ASN A 263 -1.85 -0.67 -4.84
CA ASN A 263 -0.51 -1.04 -5.28
C ASN A 263 0.34 0.20 -5.49
N SER A 264 1.42 0.30 -4.72
CA SER A 264 2.31 1.46 -4.72
C SER A 264 3.75 1.04 -4.53
N ARG A 265 4.64 1.79 -5.16
CA ARG A 265 6.09 1.61 -5.10
C ARG A 265 6.79 2.92 -4.84
N MET A 266 7.72 2.89 -3.90
CA MET A 266 8.53 4.06 -3.49
C MET A 266 7.67 5.27 -3.08
N ARG A 267 6.47 5.02 -2.53
CA ARG A 267 5.56 6.08 -2.04
C ARG A 267 6.08 6.66 -0.74
N TYR A 268 5.89 7.96 -0.52
CA TYR A 268 6.23 8.58 0.76
C TYR A 268 5.38 8.01 1.91
N TRP A 269 6.04 7.60 2.99
CA TRP A 269 5.44 6.84 4.10
C TRP A 269 4.23 7.51 4.77
N ALA A 270 4.11 8.84 4.72
CA ALA A 270 3.05 9.54 5.45
C ALA A 270 1.65 9.30 4.88
N TYR A 271 1.53 8.84 3.63
CA TYR A 271 0.25 8.54 2.96
C TYR A 271 -0.73 9.73 2.84
N GLU A 272 -0.29 10.98 3.08
CA GLU A 272 -1.13 12.20 3.08
C GLU A 272 -1.87 12.48 1.75
N ASP A 273 -1.43 11.88 0.66
CA ASP A 273 -1.99 11.98 -0.69
C ASP A 273 -2.78 10.73 -1.11
N SER A 274 -3.10 9.85 -0.16
CA SER A 274 -3.94 8.66 -0.36
C SER A 274 -5.41 8.99 -0.24
N SER A 275 -6.26 8.31 -1.01
CA SER A 275 -7.72 8.34 -0.84
C SER A 275 -8.18 7.81 0.52
N ALA A 276 -7.35 6.99 1.19
CA ALA A 276 -7.59 6.49 2.55
C ALA A 276 -7.14 7.44 3.67
N TYR A 277 -6.47 8.55 3.35
CA TYR A 277 -5.92 9.43 4.38
C TYR A 277 -7.01 10.14 5.16
N THR A 278 -6.88 10.17 6.49
CA THR A 278 -7.65 11.07 7.35
C THR A 278 -6.72 11.84 8.28
N PRO A 279 -7.12 13.04 8.76
CA PRO A 279 -6.34 13.78 9.77
C PRO A 279 -6.16 13.04 11.11
N LYS A 280 -6.92 11.96 11.35
CA LYS A 280 -6.84 11.17 12.59
C LYS A 280 -5.84 10.01 12.51
N ILE A 281 -5.27 9.77 11.33
CA ILE A 281 -4.38 8.64 11.04
C ILE A 281 -3.35 8.43 12.14
N LYS A 282 -3.16 7.17 12.54
CA LYS A 282 -2.14 6.74 13.49
C LYS A 282 -1.18 5.77 12.83
N TYR A 283 0.08 5.84 13.26
CA TYR A 283 1.15 5.00 12.74
C TYR A 283 1.77 4.16 13.86
N LYS A 284 2.23 2.97 13.50
CA LYS A 284 3.18 2.19 14.29
C LYS A 284 4.37 1.81 13.44
N PHE A 285 5.56 2.12 13.91
CA PHE A 285 6.81 1.92 13.20
C PHE A 285 7.56 0.74 13.83
N TYR A 286 7.83 -0.30 13.05
CA TYR A 286 8.41 -1.55 13.54
C TYR A 286 9.73 -1.87 12.84
N THR A 287 10.83 -1.84 13.58
CA THR A 287 12.10 -2.39 13.10
C THR A 287 12.12 -3.90 13.29
N ILE A 288 12.32 -4.66 12.22
CA ILE A 288 12.41 -6.13 12.29
C ILE A 288 13.73 -6.53 12.96
N LEU A 289 13.66 -7.48 13.89
CA LEU A 289 14.81 -7.98 14.65
C LEU A 289 15.27 -9.33 14.10
N GLY A 290 16.57 -9.47 13.86
CA GLY A 290 17.20 -10.69 13.33
C GLY A 290 18.40 -10.33 12.47
#